data_AF-A0A849SVZ6-F1
#
_entry.id   AF-A0A849SVZ6-F1
#
_cell.length_a   1.000
_cell.length_b   1.000
_cell.length_c   1.000
_cell.angle_alpha   90.00
_cell.angle_beta   90.00
_cell.angle_gamma   90.00
#
_symmetry.space_group_name_H-M   'P 1'
#
loop_
_entity.id
_entity.type
_entity.pdbx_description
1 polymer ?
#
loop_
_entity_poly.entity_id
_entity_poly.type
_entity_poly.pdbx_seq_one_letter_code
_entity_poly.pdbx_strand_id
1 'polypeptide(L)'
;MNTKNKIIFVLLSNVITFILCQPAFAASLKGTADALGVEATKIGLALGVFALAVAGTFLALGKQEGGQKVTFAVIGIIVILSAPTIISILRGVTGGGIA
;
A
#
# COMPACT_ATOMS: atom_id res chain seq x y z
N MET A 1 32.24 -39.18 13.11
CA MET A 1 31.57 -38.48 11.99
C MET A 1 32.61 -37.65 11.26
N ASN A 2 32.87 -37.95 9.99
CA ASN A 2 34.01 -37.43 9.22
C ASN A 2 33.90 -35.90 8.99
N THR A 3 34.99 -35.14 9.10
CA THR A 3 35.01 -33.66 9.00
C THR A 3 34.39 -33.16 7.69
N LYS A 4 34.52 -33.93 6.60
CA LYS A 4 33.87 -33.65 5.31
C LYS A 4 32.33 -33.67 5.39
N ASN A 5 31.75 -34.60 6.16
CA ASN A 5 30.29 -34.67 6.35
C ASN A 5 29.75 -33.51 7.19
N LYS A 6 30.55 -32.97 8.13
CA LYS A 6 30.16 -31.77 8.89
C LYS A 6 30.10 -30.52 8.00
N ILE A 7 31.08 -30.34 7.11
CA ILE A 7 31.12 -29.20 6.19
C ILE A 7 29.95 -29.25 5.20
N ILE A 8 29.68 -30.41 4.62
CA ILE A 8 28.55 -30.61 3.70
C ILE A 8 27.21 -30.33 4.41
N PHE A 9 27.05 -30.79 5.65
CA PHE A 9 25.84 -30.53 6.44
C PHE A 9 25.64 -29.04 6.74
N VAL A 10 26.71 -28.32 7.07
CA VAL A 10 26.67 -26.86 7.31
C VAL A 10 26.32 -26.11 6.02
N LEU A 11 26.88 -26.50 4.88
CA LEU A 11 26.56 -25.86 3.60
C LEU A 11 25.10 -26.12 3.20
N LEU A 12 24.60 -27.35 3.33
CA LEU A 12 23.19 -27.66 3.09
C LEU A 12 22.27 -26.84 4.00
N SER A 13 22.60 -26.73 5.29
CA SER A 13 21.82 -25.96 6.25
C SER A 13 21.72 -24.48 5.87
N ASN A 14 22.80 -23.86 5.39
CA ASN A 14 22.80 -22.45 5.01
C ASN A 14 21.98 -22.19 3.73
N VAL A 15 22.05 -23.09 2.74
CA VAL A 15 21.27 -22.99 1.51
C VAL A 15 19.77 -23.12 1.79
N ILE A 16 19.37 -24.06 2.65
CA ILE A 16 17.97 -24.24 3.05
C ILE A 16 17.45 -22.98 3.76
N THR A 17 18.22 -22.41 4.70
CA THR A 17 17.85 -21.16 5.38
C THR A 17 17.68 -20.01 4.39
N PHE A 18 18.56 -19.89 3.39
CA PHE A 18 18.45 -18.83 2.37
C PHE A 18 17.18 -18.96 1.52
N ILE A 19 16.85 -20.19 1.10
CA ILE A 19 15.64 -20.49 0.32
C ILE A 19 14.37 -20.24 1.14
N LEU A 20 14.37 -20.55 2.44
CA LEU A 20 13.21 -20.33 3.32
C LEU A 20 13.07 -18.88 3.80
N CYS A 21 14.16 -18.12 3.87
CA CYS A 21 14.15 -16.73 4.30
C CYS A 21 13.54 -15.80 3.23
N GLN A 22 13.77 -16.08 1.94
CA GLN A 22 13.20 -15.32 0.83
C GLN A 22 11.65 -15.19 0.86
N PRO A 23 10.86 -16.28 0.92
CA PRO A 23 9.41 -16.19 0.95
C PRO A 23 8.90 -15.57 2.26
N ALA A 24 9.57 -15.81 3.39
CA ALA A 24 9.20 -15.21 4.68
C ALA A 24 9.41 -13.68 4.68
N PHE A 25 10.52 -13.21 4.12
CA PHE A 25 10.79 -11.79 3.97
C PHE A 25 9.82 -11.12 3.00
N ALA A 26 9.52 -11.75 1.86
CA ALA A 26 8.54 -11.26 0.89
C ALA A 26 7.12 -11.18 1.50
N ALA A 27 6.72 -12.17 2.30
CA ALA A 27 5.45 -12.15 3.02
C ALA A 27 5.38 -11.02 4.04
N SER A 28 6.48 -10.76 4.76
CA SER A 28 6.54 -9.67 5.76
C SER A 28 6.47 -8.27 5.13
N LEU A 29 7.12 -8.08 3.98
CA LEU A 29 7.04 -6.84 3.18
C LEU A 29 5.63 -6.63 2.62
N LYS A 30 5.02 -7.69 2.10
CA LYS A 30 3.63 -7.65 1.61
C LYS A 30 2.66 -7.30 2.73
N GLY A 31 2.78 -7.93 3.90
CA GLY A 31 1.94 -7.64 5.06
C GLY A 31 2.08 -6.19 5.56
N THR A 32 3.32 -5.68 5.60
CA THR A 32 3.58 -4.28 5.96
C THR A 32 2.99 -3.32 4.93
N ALA A 33 3.11 -3.61 3.64
CA ALA A 33 2.56 -2.79 2.57
C ALA A 33 1.02 -2.76 2.59
N ASP A 34 0.37 -3.91 2.85
CA ASP A 34 -1.09 -3.99 2.98
C ASP A 34 -1.56 -3.19 4.22
N ALA A 35 -0.86 -3.27 5.36
CA ALA A 35 -1.19 -2.49 6.55
C ALA A 35 -1.01 -0.98 6.33
N LEU A 36 0.09 -0.57 5.71
CA LEU A 36 0.37 0.83 5.38
C LEU A 36 -0.65 1.39 4.38
N GLY A 37 -1.08 0.59 3.40
CA GLY A 37 -2.12 0.97 2.44
C GLY A 37 -3.47 1.24 3.11
N VAL A 38 -3.85 0.44 4.10
CA VAL A 38 -5.08 0.65 4.88
C VAL A 38 -5.00 1.93 5.73
N GLU A 39 -3.87 2.17 6.39
CA GLU A 39 -3.67 3.41 7.16
C GLU A 39 -3.62 4.65 6.26
N ALA A 40 -2.91 4.58 5.13
CA ALA A 40 -2.83 5.67 4.16
C ALA A 40 -4.22 6.02 3.57
N THR A 41 -5.07 5.02 3.35
CA THR A 41 -6.45 5.25 2.89
C THR A 41 -7.28 5.99 3.94
N LYS A 42 -7.16 5.61 5.22
CA LYS A 42 -7.84 6.31 6.33
C LYS A 42 -7.35 7.75 6.48
N ILE A 43 -6.04 7.97 6.41
CA ILE A 43 -5.44 9.32 6.48
C ILE A 43 -5.86 10.15 5.26
N GLY A 44 -5.84 9.57 4.07
CA GLY A 44 -6.28 10.23 2.84
C GLY A 44 -7.74 10.67 2.91
N LEU A 45 -8.63 9.80 3.42
CA LEU A 45 -10.04 10.14 3.56
C LEU A 45 -10.27 11.23 4.61
N ALA A 46 -9.55 11.20 5.74
CA ALA A 46 -9.59 12.27 6.74
C ALA A 46 -9.10 13.63 6.17
N LEU A 47 -8.00 13.62 5.40
CA LEU A 47 -7.49 14.80 4.69
C LEU A 47 -8.48 15.32 3.65
N GLY A 48 -9.14 14.42 2.92
CA GLY A 48 -10.17 14.76 1.95
C GLY A 48 -11.36 15.47 2.59
N VAL A 49 -11.89 14.93 3.68
CA VAL A 49 -13.00 15.55 4.44
C VAL A 49 -12.59 16.92 4.99
N PHE A 50 -11.36 17.06 5.49
CA PHE A 50 -10.82 18.33 5.93
C PHE A 50 -10.72 19.35 4.79
N ALA A 51 -10.20 18.95 3.63
CA ALA A 51 -10.14 19.81 2.44
C ALA A 51 -11.53 20.24 1.97
N LEU A 52 -12.53 19.37 2.10
CA LEU A 52 -13.93 19.67 1.78
C LEU A 52 -14.53 20.70 2.76
N ALA A 53 -14.23 20.60 4.06
CA ALA A 53 -14.64 21.58 5.06
C ALA A 53 -14.01 22.97 4.83
N VAL A 54 -12.72 22.99 4.47
CA VAL A 54 -12.01 24.23 4.09
C VAL A 54 -12.61 24.81 2.80
N ALA A 55 -12.85 23.98 1.79
CA ALA A 55 -13.46 24.44 0.55
C ALA A 55 -14.89 24.97 0.74
N GLY A 56 -15.68 24.33 1.62
CA GLY A 56 -17.02 24.78 2.01
C GLY A 56 -17.01 26.12 2.75
N THR A 57 -16.02 26.37 3.61
CA THR A 57 -15.86 27.69 4.27
C THR A 57 -15.42 28.76 3.26
N PHE A 58 -14.55 28.45 2.30
CA PHE A 58 -14.22 29.38 1.20
C PHE A 58 -15.43 29.70 0.30
N LEU A 59 -16.29 28.71 0.06
CA LEU A 59 -17.55 28.90 -0.68
C LEU A 59 -18.53 29.78 0.12
N ALA A 60 -18.65 29.55 1.43
CA ALA A 60 -19.50 30.34 2.33
C ALA A 60 -19.04 31.81 2.47
N LEU A 61 -17.74 32.06 2.32
CA LEU A 61 -17.17 33.41 2.25
C LEU A 61 -17.40 34.11 0.90
N GLY A 62 -18.15 33.50 -0.03
CA GLY A 62 -18.48 34.09 -1.33
C GLY A 62 -17.30 34.22 -2.28
N LYS A 63 -16.14 33.62 -1.97
CA LYS A 63 -14.99 33.63 -2.89
C LYS A 63 -15.26 32.65 -4.02
N GLN A 64 -15.18 33.14 -5.26
CA GLN A 64 -15.41 32.35 -6.48
C GLN A 64 -14.42 31.18 -6.62
N GLU A 65 -13.25 31.27 -5.98
CA GLU A 65 -12.28 30.17 -5.86
C GLU A 65 -12.77 28.99 -5.00
N GLY A 66 -13.80 29.19 -4.17
CA GLY A 66 -14.37 28.14 -3.31
C GLY A 66 -14.91 26.97 -4.13
N GLY A 67 -15.58 27.25 -5.26
CA GLY A 67 -16.08 26.21 -6.15
C GLY A 67 -14.98 25.34 -6.76
N GLN A 68 -13.87 25.95 -7.21
CA GLN A 68 -12.71 25.19 -7.70
C GLN A 68 -12.06 24.35 -6.61
N LYS A 69 -11.92 24.90 -5.40
CA LYS A 69 -11.35 24.17 -4.25
C LYS A 69 -12.21 22.99 -3.81
N VAL A 70 -13.54 23.10 -3.91
CA VAL A 70 -14.46 21.98 -3.65
C VAL A 70 -14.25 20.89 -4.69
N THR A 71 -14.16 21.24 -5.98
CA THR A 71 -13.89 20.26 -7.04
C THR A 71 -12.55 19.55 -6.85
N PHE A 72 -11.48 20.26 -6.47
CA PHE A 72 -10.18 19.63 -6.18
C PHE A 72 -10.25 18.70 -4.96
N ALA A 73 -10.98 19.07 -3.91
CA ALA A 73 -11.17 18.20 -2.74
C ALA A 73 -11.96 16.93 -3.09
N VAL A 74 -13.01 17.06 -3.89
CA VAL A 74 -13.84 15.93 -4.34
C VAL A 74 -13.04 14.99 -5.26
N ILE A 75 -12.29 15.54 -6.23
CA ILE A 75 -11.42 14.73 -7.09
C ILE A 75 -10.36 14.02 -6.26
N GLY A 76 -9.74 14.69 -5.27
CA GLY A 76 -8.78 14.07 -4.37
C GLY A 76 -9.34 12.87 -3.61
N ILE A 77 -10.57 12.98 -3.10
CA ILE A 77 -11.26 11.87 -2.42
C ILE A 77 -11.55 10.72 -3.40
N ILE A 78 -12.01 11.02 -4.62
CA ILE A 78 -12.28 10.01 -5.65
C ILE A 78 -11.00 9.25 -6.04
N VAL A 79 -9.86 9.93 -6.12
CA VAL A 79 -8.56 9.29 -6.40
C VAL A 79 -8.16 8.33 -5.27
N ILE A 80 -8.33 8.73 -4.01
CA ILE A 80 -8.03 7.87 -2.86
C ILE A 80 -8.96 6.64 -2.83
N LEU A 81 -10.24 6.81 -3.15
CA LEU A 81 -11.21 5.72 -3.22
C LEU A 81 -11.00 4.80 -4.43
N SER A 82 -10.42 5.29 -5.52
CA SER A 82 -10.10 4.50 -6.72
C SER A 82 -8.75 3.78 -6.64
N ALA A 83 -7.87 4.15 -5.72
CA ALA A 83 -6.60 3.46 -5.46
C ALA A 83 -6.74 1.93 -5.26
N PRO A 84 -7.64 1.40 -4.40
CA PRO A 84 -7.82 -0.06 -4.26
C PRO A 84 -8.33 -0.73 -5.54
N THR A 85 -9.15 -0.03 -6.34
CA THR A 85 -9.64 -0.53 -7.64
C THR A 85 -8.50 -0.63 -8.66
N ILE A 86 -7.63 0.38 -8.71
CA ILE A 86 -6.43 0.39 -9.56
C ILE A 86 -5.47 -0.75 -9.15
N ILE A 87 -5.26 -0.94 -7.85
CA ILE A 87 -4.43 -2.04 -7.33
C ILE A 87 -5.05 -3.39 -7.69
N SER A 88 -6.37 -3.54 -7.61
CA SER A 88 -7.07 -4.78 -7.97
C SER A 88 -6.92 -5.10 -9.46
N ILE A 89 -7.05 -4.10 -10.33
CA ILE A 89 -6.82 -4.25 -11.77
C ILE A 89 -5.37 -4.62 -12.06
N LEU A 90 -4.40 -3.92 -11.43
CA LEU A 90 -2.98 -4.22 -11.58
C LEU A 90 -2.63 -5.64 -11.12
N ARG A 91 -3.20 -6.11 -10.01
CA ARG A 91 -3.04 -7.51 -9.57
C ARG A 91 -3.65 -8.50 -10.55
N GLY A 92 -4.79 -8.16 -11.15
CA GLY A 92 -5.42 -8.95 -12.21
C GLY A 92 -4.56 -9.05 -13.48
N VAL A 93 -3.92 -7.95 -13.89
CA VAL A 93 -3.06 -7.89 -15.10
C VAL A 93 -1.69 -8.55 -14.86
N THR A 94 -1.14 -8.43 -13.66
CA THR A 94 0.18 -8.99 -13.31
C THR A 94 0.15 -10.48 -12.92
N GLY A 95 -1.01 -11.14 -13.01
CA GLY A 95 -1.14 -12.56 -12.68
C GLY A 95 -0.97 -12.88 -11.19
N GLY A 96 -1.03 -11.88 -10.32
CA GLY A 96 -0.85 -12.02 -8.86
C GLY A 96 -2.06 -12.60 -8.13
N GLY A 97 -2.74 -13.56 -8.76
CA GLY A 97 -3.75 -14.39 -8.12
C GLY A 97 -3.06 -15.44 -7.26
N ILE A 98 -3.39 -15.43 -5.96
CA ILE A 98 -3.35 -16.58 -5.03
C ILE A 98 -2.51 -17.78 -5.48
N ALA A 99 -1.27 -17.81 -5.02
CA ALA A 99 -0.54 -19.02 -4.64
C ALA A 99 0.07 -18.77 -3.26
#